data_AF-A0A8S3K980-F1
#
_entry.id   AF-A0A8S3K980-F1
#
_cell.length_a   1.000
_cell.length_b   1.000
_cell.length_c   1.000
_cell.angle_alpha   90.00
_cell.angle_beta   90.00
_cell.angle_gamma   90.00
#
_symmetry.space_group_name_H-M   'P 1'
#
loop_
_entity.id
_entity.type
_entity.pdbx_description
1 polymer ?
#
loop_
_entity_poly.entity_id
_entity_poly.type
_entity_poly.pdbx_seq_one_letter_code
_entity_poly.pdbx_strand_id
1 'polypeptide(L)' 'MMYGGGGSQQVMILNAGTKRNQGKRAQMSNIFAAKTIADTIRTCLGPRAMLKMVLDPMGGIVLTNDGNAILRE' A
#
# COMPACT_ATOMS: atom_id res chain seq x y z
N MET A 1 41.82 -22.99 -34.22
CA MET A 1 40.49 -22.57 -34.75
C MET A 1 39.57 -23.77 -34.57
N MET A 2 38.49 -23.76 -33.79
CA MET A 2 37.39 -22.79 -33.73
C MET A 2 36.76 -22.68 -32.32
N TYR A 3 36.31 -21.44 -32.02
CA TYR A 3 35.37 -20.91 -31.01
C TYR A 3 34.29 -21.88 -30.49
N GLY A 4 33.72 -21.78 -29.28
CA GLY A 4 33.72 -20.73 -28.26
C GLY A 4 32.40 -20.77 -27.48
N GLY A 5 32.48 -20.77 -26.15
CA GLY A 5 31.48 -20.21 -25.22
C GLY A 5 30.08 -20.81 -25.18
N GLY A 6 29.86 -21.82 -24.32
CA GLY A 6 28.53 -22.15 -23.81
C GLY A 6 27.96 -20.94 -23.05
N GLY A 7 27.04 -20.23 -23.69
CA GLY A 7 26.37 -19.08 -23.11
C GLY A 7 25.62 -19.46 -21.83
N SER A 8 26.03 -18.88 -20.71
CA SER A 8 25.25 -18.84 -19.50
C SER A 8 23.94 -18.11 -19.80
N GLN A 9 22.88 -18.88 -20.01
CA GLN A 9 21.53 -18.36 -20.08
C GLN A 9 21.27 -17.57 -18.79
N GLN A 10 21.20 -16.24 -18.89
CA GLN A 10 20.80 -15.40 -17.76
C GLN A 10 19.36 -15.75 -17.42
N VAL A 11 19.17 -16.48 -16.31
CA VAL A 11 17.84 -16.74 -15.77
C VAL A 11 17.33 -15.44 -15.17
N MET A 12 16.52 -14.70 -15.93
CA MET A 12 15.81 -13.52 -15.44
C MET A 12 14.63 -13.99 -14.56
N ILE A 13 14.88 -14.18 -13.26
CA ILE A 13 13.88 -14.75 -12.33
C ILE A 13 12.72 -13.77 -12.07
N LEU A 14 12.96 -12.46 -12.23
CA LEU A 14 11.95 -11.41 -12.01
C LEU A 14 12.06 -10.37 -13.13
N ASN A 15 10.91 -9.87 -13.60
CA ASN A 15 10.84 -8.78 -14.56
C ASN A 15 11.54 -7.52 -14.03
N ALA A 16 12.15 -6.72 -14.91
CA ALA A 16 12.97 -5.55 -14.57
C ALA A 16 12.24 -4.45 -13.75
N GLY A 17 10.91 -4.50 -13.66
CA GLY A 17 10.09 -3.60 -12.85
C GLY A 17 9.64 -4.15 -11.48
N THR A 18 9.98 -5.38 -11.12
CA THR A 18 9.43 -6.01 -9.91
C THR A 18 10.11 -5.52 -8.65
N LYS A 19 9.39 -4.73 -7.84
CA LYS A 19 9.83 -4.34 -6.50
C LYS A 19 9.62 -5.50 -5.53
N ARG A 20 10.71 -6.02 -4.95
CA ARG A 20 10.67 -7.11 -3.98
C ARG A 20 11.11 -6.63 -2.60
N ASN A 21 10.16 -6.52 -1.68
CA ASN A 21 10.43 -6.32 -0.25
C ASN A 21 10.39 -7.68 0.45
N GLN A 22 11.37 -7.97 1.31
CA GLN A 22 11.48 -9.28 1.99
C GLN A 22 11.79 -9.15 3.48
N GLY A 23 11.50 -10.24 4.20
CA GLY A 23 11.87 -10.42 5.59
C GLY A 23 11.33 -9.32 6.50
N LYS A 24 12.12 -8.94 7.50
CA LYS A 24 11.73 -7.95 8.53
C LYS A 24 11.35 -6.59 7.94
N ARG A 25 11.99 -6.15 6.86
CA ARG A 25 11.68 -4.86 6.22
C ARG A 25 10.27 -4.85 5.63
N ALA A 26 9.86 -5.94 4.97
CA ALA A 26 8.49 -6.08 4.47
C ALA A 26 7.47 -6.11 5.61
N GLN A 27 7.78 -6.86 6.69
CA GLN A 27 6.91 -6.93 7.87
C GLN A 27 6.70 -5.55 8.51
N MET A 28 7.78 -4.81 8.77
CA MET A 28 7.69 -3.46 9.36
C MET A 28 6.92 -2.50 8.45
N SER A 29 7.16 -2.55 7.14
CA SER A 29 6.43 -1.72 6.17
C SER A 29 4.93 -2.02 6.19
N ASN A 30 4.54 -3.29 6.26
CA ASN A 30 3.13 -3.69 6.28
C ASN A 30 2.44 -3.29 7.59
N ILE A 31 3.11 -3.48 8.73
CA ILE A 31 2.58 -3.07 10.05
C ILE A 31 2.41 -1.55 10.10
N PHE A 32 3.39 -0.80 9.60
CA PHE A 32 3.32 0.66 9.56
C PHE A 32 2.13 1.12 8.70
N ALA A 33 1.98 0.58 7.49
CA ALA A 33 0.86 0.90 6.60
C ALA A 33 -0.50 0.62 7.27
N ALA A 34 -0.67 -0.56 7.87
CA ALA A 34 -1.90 -0.91 8.57
C ALA A 34 -2.18 0.01 9.77
N LYS A 35 -1.15 0.38 10.52
CA LYS A 35 -1.27 1.31 11.66
C LYS A 35 -1.69 2.69 11.20
N THR A 36 -1.11 3.21 10.12
CA THR A 36 -1.50 4.50 9.56
C THR A 36 -2.96 4.53 9.15
N ILE A 37 -3.45 3.48 8.49
CA ILE A 37 -4.87 3.36 8.12
C ILE A 37 -5.76 3.34 9.38
N ALA A 38 -5.38 2.56 10.39
CA ALA A 38 -6.11 2.49 11.65
C ALA A 38 -6.15 3.84 12.38
N ASP A 39 -5.04 4.57 12.43
CA ASP A 39 -4.94 5.88 13.06
C ASP A 39 -5.86 6.92 12.39
N THR A 40 -6.06 6.83 11.07
CA THR A 40 -6.98 7.71 10.31
C THR A 40 -8.43 7.56 10.76
N ILE A 41 -8.91 6.33 10.94
CA ILE A 41 -10.32 6.03 11.30
C ILE A 41 -10.56 5.94 12.80
N ARG A 42 -9.51 5.83 13.63
CA ARG A 42 -9.62 5.64 15.09
C ARG A 42 -10.53 6.67 15.76
N THR A 43 -10.48 7.93 15.31
CA THR A 43 -11.27 9.02 15.89
C THR A 43 -12.76 8.97 15.53
N CYS A 44 -13.15 8.08 14.63
CA CYS A 44 -14.53 7.90 14.18
C CYS A 44 -15.26 6.83 15.01
N LEU A 45 -14.61 6.24 16.02
CA LEU A 45 -15.20 5.23 16.89
C LEU A 45 -15.84 5.84 18.15
N GLY A 46 -17.06 5.41 18.47
CA GLY A 46 -17.77 5.74 19.70
C GLY A 46 -18.80 6.87 19.56
N PRO A 47 -19.57 7.16 20.62
CA PRO A 47 -20.68 8.12 20.58
C PRO A 47 -20.25 9.59 20.40
N ARG A 48 -18.96 9.89 20.57
CA ARG A 48 -18.34 11.21 20.28
C ARG A 48 -17.37 11.13 19.09
N ALA A 49 -17.71 10.31 18.10
CA ALA A 49 -16.94 10.16 16.88
C ALA A 49 -16.76 11.51 16.17
N MET A 50 -15.53 11.76 15.70
CA MET A 50 -15.24 12.91 14.84
C MET A 50 -15.63 12.61 13.40
N LEU A 51 -16.28 13.59 12.76
CA LEU A 51 -16.50 13.58 11.32
C LEU A 51 -15.17 13.78 10.58
N LYS A 52 -15.02 13.11 9.43
CA LYS A 52 -13.94 13.35 8.48
C LYS A 52 -14.52 14.03 7.25
N MET A 53 -13.74 14.96 6.71
CA MET A 53 -13.96 15.53 5.39
C MET A 53 -13.00 14.83 4.43
N VAL A 54 -13.55 14.09 3.47
CA VAL A 54 -12.81 13.42 2.41
C VAL A 54 -13.05 14.19 1.12
N LEU A 55 -11.97 14.48 0.41
CA LEU A 55 -11.98 15.16 -0.88
C LEU A 55 -11.59 14.12 -1.94
N ASP A 56 -12.48 13.84 -2.87
CA ASP A 56 -12.19 12.96 -3.98
C ASP A 56 -11.30 13.65 -5.04
N PRO A 57 -10.67 12.91 -5.96
CA PRO A 57 -9.83 13.49 -7.01
C PRO A 57 -10.58 14.38 -8.02
N MET A 58 -11.91 14.28 -8.10
CA MET A 58 -12.78 15.08 -8.98
C MET A 58 -13.31 16.36 -8.30
N GLY A 59 -12.98 16.58 -7.03
CA GLY A 59 -13.39 17.75 -6.25
C GLY A 59 -14.68 17.57 -5.44
N GLY A 60 -15.26 16.37 -5.40
CA GLY A 60 -16.39 16.04 -4.53
C GLY A 60 -15.98 15.93 -3.06
N ILE A 61 -16.87 16.37 -2.17
CA ILE A 61 -16.62 16.43 -0.73
C ILE A 61 -17.61 15.52 -0.01
N VAL A 62 -17.08 14.57 0.74
CA VAL A 62 -17.87 13.67 1.60
C VAL A 62 -17.57 13.97 3.07
N LEU A 63 -18.62 14.20 3.86
CA LEU A 63 -18.55 14.37 5.31
C LEU A 63 -19.16 13.15 5.99
N THR A 64 -18.33 12.34 6.65
CA THR A 64 -18.82 11.12 7.31
C THR A 64 -17.91 10.69 8.46
N ASN A 65 -18.48 9.96 9.42
CA ASN A 65 -17.76 9.24 10.47
C ASN A 65 -17.89 7.71 10.32
N ASP A 66 -18.52 7.21 9.25
CA ASP A 66 -18.48 5.79 8.94
C ASP A 66 -17.10 5.43 8.38
N GLY A 67 -16.33 4.65 9.15
CA GLY A 67 -15.00 4.20 8.77
C GLY A 67 -14.98 3.38 7.47
N ASN A 68 -16.03 2.60 7.17
CA ASN A 68 -16.08 1.83 5.92
C ASN A 68 -16.28 2.75 4.70
N ALA A 69 -17.10 3.80 4.82
CA ALA A 69 -17.25 4.80 3.77
C ALA A 69 -15.94 5.58 3.55
N ILE A 70 -15.26 6.02 4.64
CA ILE A 70 -13.99 6.75 4.55
C ILE A 70 -12.91 5.95 3.81
N LEU A 71 -12.87 4.62 3.96
CA LEU A 71 -11.85 3.78 3.33
C LEU A 71 -12.17 3.39 1.87
N ARG A 72 -13.38 3.71 1.40
CA ARG A 72 -13.83 3.40 0.03
C ARG A 72 -13.72 4.58 -0.92
N GLU A 73 -13.60 5.77 -0.36
CA GLU A 73 -13.51 7.05 -1.08
C GLU A 73 -12.05 7.48 -1.28
#